data_AF-A0A2C9LJQ4-F1
#
_entry.id   AF-A0A2C9LJQ4-F1
#
_cell.length_a   1.000
_cell.length_b   1.000
_cell.length_c   1.000
_cell.angle_alpha   90.00
_cell.angle_beta   90.00
_cell.angle_gamma   90.00
#
_symmetry.space_group_name_H-M   'P 1'
#
loop_
_entity.id
_entity.type
_entity.pdbx_description
1 polymer ?
#
loop_
_entity_poly.entity_id
_entity_poly.type
_entity_poly.pdbx_seq_one_letter_code
_entity_poly.pdbx_strand_id
1 'polypeptide(L)'
;LLKLAYDLIAGITVGLTIIPQSLAFAGIAGLAPQYGLYCGVICCFVYVLMGSAKDITLGPSAITSLLTAAFATSFSPKLPNGDTDPTMAIMLTLTTGLIHIFMGVFKL
;
A
#
# COMPACT_ATOMS: atom_id res chain seq x y z
N LEU A 1 17.91 -15.37 -21.84
CA LEU A 1 18.97 -14.50 -21.28
C LEU A 1 18.61 -13.02 -21.39
N LEU A 2 18.31 -12.47 -22.58
CA LEU A 2 17.91 -11.04 -22.71
C LEU A 2 16.70 -10.64 -21.85
N LYS A 3 15.63 -11.45 -21.82
CA LYS A 3 14.44 -11.15 -21.00
C LYS A 3 14.74 -10.96 -19.50
N LEU A 4 15.57 -11.82 -18.91
CA LEU A 4 15.92 -11.74 -17.49
C LEU A 4 16.70 -10.46 -17.15
N ALA A 5 17.59 -10.03 -18.04
CA ALA A 5 18.34 -8.78 -17.85
C ALA A 5 17.41 -7.56 -17.88
N TYR A 6 16.44 -7.54 -18.81
CA TYR A 6 15.43 -6.47 -18.86
C TYR A 6 14.49 -6.50 -17.66
N ASP A 7 14.04 -7.68 -17.23
CA ASP A 7 13.19 -7.84 -16.05
C ASP A 7 13.92 -7.38 -14.76
N LEU A 8 15.23 -7.65 -14.65
CA LEU A 8 16.05 -7.19 -13.53
C LEU A 8 16.19 -5.66 -13.50
N ILE A 9 16.48 -5.03 -14.65
CA ILE A 9 16.58 -3.57 -14.75
C ILE A 9 15.24 -2.91 -14.44
N ALA A 10 14.14 -3.46 -14.97
CA ALA A 10 12.79 -2.99 -14.70
C ALA A 10 12.44 -3.12 -13.20
N GLY A 11 12.72 -4.26 -12.59
CA GLY A 11 12.48 -4.50 -11.16
C GLY A 11 13.25 -3.53 -10.26
N ILE A 12 14.54 -3.29 -10.55
CA ILE A 12 15.35 -2.32 -9.80
C ILE A 12 14.79 -0.90 -9.96
N THR A 13 14.41 -0.52 -11.18
CA THR A 13 13.87 0.82 -11.47
C THR A 13 12.54 1.04 -10.75
N VAL A 14 11.62 0.09 -10.80
CA VAL A 14 10.33 0.15 -10.09
C VAL A 14 10.52 0.11 -8.57
N GLY A 15 11.45 -0.70 -8.07
CA GLY A 15 11.79 -0.73 -6.65
C GLY A 15 12.34 0.60 -6.14
N LEU A 16 13.18 1.28 -6.93
CA LEU A 16 13.69 2.60 -6.59
C LEU A 16 12.61 3.68 -6.58
N THR A 17 11.61 3.61 -7.46
CA THR A 17 10.52 4.59 -7.50
C THR A 17 9.47 4.34 -6.41
N ILE A 18 9.24 3.09 -6.00
CA ILE A 18 8.19 2.76 -5.02
C ILE A 18 8.54 3.23 -3.60
N ILE A 19 9.83 3.32 -3.25
CA ILE A 19 10.28 3.77 -1.93
C ILE A 19 9.86 5.22 -1.66
N PRO A 20 10.26 6.23 -2.45
CA PRO A 20 9.84 7.62 -2.22
C PRO A 20 8.33 7.79 -2.40
N GLN A 21 7.72 7.07 -3.35
CA GLN A 21 6.27 7.11 -3.56
C GLN A 21 5.50 6.64 -2.31
N SER A 22 5.91 5.53 -1.70
CA SER A 22 5.24 4.98 -0.51
C SER A 22 5.42 5.87 0.72
N LEU A 23 6.60 6.50 0.87
CA LEU A 23 6.87 7.46 1.93
C LEU A 23 5.98 8.71 1.80
N ALA A 24 5.86 9.26 0.59
CA ALA A 24 5.01 10.41 0.32
C ALA A 24 3.54 10.12 0.63
N PHE A 25 3.06 8.93 0.24
CA PHE A 25 1.67 8.52 0.46
C PHE A 25 1.34 8.22 1.92
N ALA A 26 2.27 7.71 2.72
CA ALA A 26 2.11 7.65 4.17
C ALA A 26 1.90 9.05 4.78
N GLY A 27 2.65 10.05 4.30
CA GLY A 27 2.48 11.44 4.68
C GLY A 27 1.09 11.99 4.33
N ILE A 28 0.56 11.68 3.13
CA ILE A 28 -0.81 12.05 2.75
C ILE A 28 -1.85 11.38 3.65
N ALA A 29 -1.62 10.12 4.02
CA ALA A 29 -2.48 9.38 4.95
C ALA A 29 -2.39 9.90 6.40
N GLY A 30 -1.46 10.82 6.70
CA GLY A 30 -1.21 11.33 8.04
C GLY A 30 -0.62 10.28 8.99
N LEU A 31 0.09 9.29 8.45
CA LEU A 31 0.70 8.18 9.18
C LEU A 31 2.23 8.29 9.15
N ALA A 32 2.88 7.69 10.15
CA ALA A 32 4.33 7.62 10.18
C ALA A 32 4.89 6.93 8.90
N PRO A 33 6.03 7.40 8.34
CA PRO A 33 6.52 6.93 7.04
C PRO A 33 6.78 5.42 6.94
N GLN A 34 7.10 4.78 8.07
CA GLN A 34 7.27 3.33 8.20
C GLN A 34 6.05 2.52 7.73
N TYR A 35 4.83 3.03 7.91
CA TYR A 35 3.61 2.36 7.45
C TYR A 35 3.50 2.34 5.92
N GLY A 36 4.00 3.38 5.24
CA GLY A 36 4.07 3.39 3.77
C GLY A 36 5.03 2.33 3.24
N LEU A 37 6.21 2.23 3.85
CA LEU A 37 7.21 1.22 3.52
C LEU A 37 6.68 -0.21 3.72
N TYR A 38 5.96 -0.47 4.81
CA TYR A 38 5.33 -1.76 5.04
C TYR A 38 4.34 -2.11 3.94
N CYS A 39 3.45 -1.19 3.57
CA CYS A 39 2.50 -1.42 2.48
C CYS A 39 3.21 -1.68 1.14
N GLY A 40 4.19 -0.86 0.76
CA GLY A 40 4.89 -1.02 -0.52
C GLY A 40 5.64 -2.35 -0.63
N VAL A 41 6.40 -2.73 0.40
CA VAL A 41 7.23 -3.94 0.36
C VAL A 41 6.38 -5.21 0.50
N ILE A 42 5.44 -5.24 1.45
CA ILE A 42 4.62 -6.42 1.71
C ILE A 42 3.70 -6.72 0.51
N CYS A 43 3.13 -5.70 -0.13
CA CYS A 43 2.31 -5.89 -1.33
C CYS A 43 3.07 -6.61 -2.45
N CYS A 44 4.34 -6.26 -2.68
CA CYS A 44 5.18 -6.94 -3.67
C CYS A 44 5.38 -8.43 -3.33
N PHE A 45 5.71 -8.75 -2.07
CA PHE A 45 5.87 -10.15 -1.65
C PHE A 45 4.59 -10.97 -1.81
N VAL A 46 3.45 -10.43 -1.39
CA VAL A 46 2.15 -11.09 -1.53
C VAL A 46 1.80 -11.30 -3.01
N TYR A 47 2.08 -10.31 -3.86
CA TYR A 47 1.80 -10.42 -5.29
C TYR A 47 2.68 -11.44 -6.02
N VAL A 48 3.94 -11.63 -5.61
CA VAL A 48 4.78 -12.68 -6.19
C VAL A 48 4.16 -14.08 -5.98
N LEU A 49 3.42 -14.27 -4.88
CA LEU A 49 2.77 -15.54 -4.56
C LEU A 49 1.39 -15.69 -5.22
N MET A 50 0.60 -14.61 -5.31
CA MET A 50 -0.81 -14.65 -5.71
C MET A 50 -1.13 -13.91 -7.01
N GLY A 51 -0.13 -13.33 -7.66
CA GLY A 51 -0.31 -12.44 -8.81
C GLY A 51 -0.74 -13.17 -10.08
N SER A 52 -1.72 -12.61 -10.78
CA SER A 52 -2.23 -13.14 -12.05
C SER A 52 -1.71 -12.39 -13.28
N ALA A 53 -1.25 -11.14 -13.13
CA ALA A 53 -0.79 -10.29 -14.22
C ALA A 53 0.73 -10.11 -14.20
N LYS A 54 1.35 -10.18 -15.38
CA LYS A 54 2.81 -10.13 -15.56
C LYS A 54 3.39 -8.73 -15.28
N ASP A 55 2.66 -7.68 -15.64
CA ASP A 55 3.16 -6.30 -15.62
C ASP A 55 2.21 -5.40 -14.80
N ILE A 56 2.30 -5.47 -13.46
CA ILE A 56 1.57 -4.56 -12.57
C ILE A 56 2.45 -4.13 -11.40
N THR A 57 2.41 -2.84 -11.09
CA THR A 57 3.03 -2.28 -9.89
C THR A 57 1.97 -2.14 -8.81
N LEU A 58 2.16 -2.82 -7.69
CA LEU A 58 1.28 -2.72 -6.53
C LEU A 58 1.92 -1.88 -5.45
N GLY A 59 1.13 -1.03 -4.83
CA GLY A 59 1.56 -0.19 -3.73
C GLY A 59 0.45 0.76 -3.30
N PRO A 60 0.71 1.58 -2.27
CA PRO A 60 -0.21 2.65 -1.90
C PRO A 60 -0.42 3.60 -3.09
N SER A 61 -1.66 4.06 -3.25
CA SER A 61 -2.02 5.09 -4.23
C SER A 61 -2.39 6.39 -3.52
N ALA A 62 -2.36 7.50 -4.26
CA ALA A 62 -2.76 8.80 -3.73
C ALA A 62 -4.22 8.77 -3.21
N ILE A 63 -5.12 8.12 -3.95
CA ILE A 63 -6.55 8.05 -3.62
C ILE A 63 -6.77 7.22 -2.36
N THR A 64 -6.17 6.04 -2.27
CA THR A 64 -6.31 5.17 -1.08
C THR A 64 -5.76 5.84 0.18
N SER A 65 -4.68 6.61 0.03
CA SER A 65 -4.05 7.34 1.15
C SER A 65 -4.93 8.50 1.62
N LEU A 66 -5.51 9.26 0.69
CA LEU A 66 -6.43 10.35 1.00
C LEU A 66 -7.70 9.84 1.69
N LEU A 67 -8.28 8.74 1.18
CA LEU A 67 -9.49 8.14 1.77
C LEU A 67 -9.23 7.61 3.18
N THR A 68 -8.06 6.99 3.38
CA THR A 68 -7.64 6.49 4.69
C THR A 68 -7.45 7.64 5.67
N ALA A 69 -6.82 8.76 5.26
CA ALA A 69 -6.71 9.96 6.09
C ALA A 69 -8.09 10.52 6.46
N ALA A 70 -8.99 10.66 5.49
CA ALA A 70 -10.34 11.19 5.72
C ALA A 70 -11.13 10.32 6.72
N PHE A 71 -11.02 8.99 6.59
CA PHE A 71 -11.63 8.06 7.53
C PHE A 71 -11.00 8.15 8.92
N ALA A 72 -9.67 8.00 9.02
CA ALA A 72 -8.98 7.95 10.30
C ALA A 72 -9.14 9.24 11.12
N THR A 73 -9.11 10.41 10.47
CA THR A 73 -9.33 11.70 11.12
C THR A 73 -10.77 11.95 11.57
N SER A 74 -11.75 11.22 11.01
CA SER A 74 -13.15 11.32 11.43
C SER A 74 -13.44 10.57 12.74
N PHE A 75 -12.67 9.52 13.03
CA PHE A 75 -12.91 8.64 14.20
C PHE A 75 -11.89 8.81 15.32
N SER A 76 -10.66 9.22 15.02
CA SER A 76 -9.63 9.52 16.03
C SER A 76 -9.07 10.93 15.84
N PRO A 77 -9.02 11.75 16.92
CA PRO A 77 -8.28 13.01 16.88
C PRO A 77 -6.78 12.73 16.71
N LYS A 78 -6.07 13.69 16.09
CA LYS A 78 -4.63 13.59 15.85
C LYS A 78 -3.87 13.49 17.19
N LEU A 79 -2.81 12.68 17.21
CA LEU A 79 -1.89 12.60 18.34
C LEU A 79 -1.20 13.96 18.56
N PRO A 80 -0.65 14.20 19.77
CA PRO A 80 0.12 15.42 20.07
C PRO A 80 1.28 15.69 19.10
N ASN A 81 1.74 14.64 18.43
CA ASN A 81 2.87 14.63 17.52
C ASN A 81 2.49 15.14 16.11
N GLY A 82 1.19 15.39 15.86
CA GLY A 82 0.64 15.74 14.54
C GLY A 82 0.23 14.53 13.68
N ASP A 83 0.67 13.33 14.05
CA ASP A 83 0.33 12.07 13.38
C ASP A 83 -1.07 11.59 13.72
N THR A 84 -1.69 10.87 12.80
CA THR A 84 -2.97 10.19 13.01
C THR A 84 -2.72 8.85 13.69
N ASP A 85 -3.61 8.46 14.61
CA ASP A 85 -3.54 7.15 15.25
C ASP A 85 -3.62 6.04 14.19
N PRO A 86 -2.60 5.16 14.07
CA PRO A 86 -2.60 4.09 13.08
C PRO A 86 -3.70 3.04 13.32
N THR A 87 -4.25 2.96 14.53
CA THR A 87 -5.20 1.93 14.95
C THR A 87 -6.42 1.86 14.03
N MET A 88 -7.04 3.01 13.71
CA MET A 88 -8.23 3.06 12.84
C MET A 88 -7.89 2.72 11.38
N ALA A 89 -6.73 3.15 10.89
CA ALA A 89 -6.26 2.82 9.54
C ALA A 89 -6.01 1.31 9.38
N ILE A 90 -5.46 0.66 10.40
CA ILE A 90 -5.22 -0.79 10.43
C ILE A 90 -6.55 -1.55 10.42
N MET A 91 -7.53 -1.15 11.25
CA MET A 91 -8.86 -1.78 11.26
C MET A 91 -9.59 -1.63 9.91
N LEU A 92 -9.50 -0.44 9.30
CA LEU A 92 -10.06 -0.20 7.97
C LEU A 92 -9.42 -1.12 6.94
N THR A 93 -8.08 -1.19 6.91
CA THR A 93 -7.32 -2.01 5.95
C THR A 93 -7.59 -3.50 6.14
N LEU A 94 -7.75 -3.96 7.38
CA LEU A 94 -8.12 -5.34 7.68
C LEU A 94 -9.51 -5.67 7.10
N THR A 95 -10.48 -4.78 7.30
CA THR A 95 -11.85 -4.97 6.83
C THR A 95 -11.93 -4.94 5.30
N THR A 96 -11.22 -4.01 4.65
CA THR A 96 -11.16 -3.97 3.18
C THR A 96 -10.47 -5.20 2.60
N GLY A 97 -9.44 -5.73 3.26
CA GLY A 97 -8.79 -6.99 2.88
C GLY A 97 -9.75 -8.18 2.94
N LEU A 98 -10.53 -8.30 4.00
CA LEU A 98 -11.55 -9.36 4.13
C LEU A 98 -12.62 -9.26 3.04
N ILE A 99 -13.07 -8.04 2.72
CA ILE A 99 -14.05 -7.81 1.66
C ILE A 99 -13.46 -8.20 0.29
N HIS A 100 -12.21 -7.85 0.00
CA HIS A 100 -11.55 -8.25 -1.26
C HIS A 100 -11.38 -9.77 -1.37
N ILE A 101 -11.01 -10.46 -0.28
CA ILE A 101 -10.92 -11.92 -0.26
C ILE A 101 -12.30 -12.53 -0.53
N PHE A 102 -13.34 -12.01 0.12
CA PHE A 102 -14.72 -12.46 -0.10
C PHE A 102 -15.12 -12.28 -1.57
N MET A 103 -14.97 -11.08 -2.13
CA MET A 103 -15.25 -10.81 -3.55
C MET A 103 -14.45 -11.73 -4.48
N GLY A 104 -13.16 -11.93 -4.21
CA GLY A 104 -12.28 -12.81 -4.97
C GLY A 104 -12.72 -14.28 -4.96
N VAL A 105 -13.26 -14.80 -3.84
CA VAL A 105 -13.78 -16.16 -3.75
C VAL A 105 -15.07 -16.33 -4.56
N PHE A 106 -15.97 -15.34 -4.53
CA PHE A 106 -17.22 -15.36 -5.29
C PHE A 106 -17.07 -14.93 -6.76
N LYS A 107 -15.86 -14.50 -7.16
CA LYS A 107 -15.55 -13.95 -8.49
C LYS A 107 -16.49 -12.80 -8.90
N LEU A 108 -16.80 -11.93 -7.93
CA LEU A 108 -17.49 -10.66 -8.11
C LEU A 108 -16.47 -9.54 -8.34
#